data_AF-A0A226X2G8-F1
#
_entry.id   AF-A0A226X2G8-F1
#
_cell.length_a   1.000
_cell.length_b   1.000
_cell.length_c   1.000
_cell.angle_alpha   90.00
_cell.angle_beta   90.00
_cell.angle_gamma   90.00
#
_symmetry.space_group_name_H-M   'P 1'
#
loop_
_entity.id
_entity.type
_entity.pdbx_description
1 polymer ?
#
loop_
_entity_poly.entity_id
_entity_poly.type
_entity_poly.pdbx_seq_one_letter_code
_entity_poly.pdbx_strand_id
1 'polypeptide(L)' 'MAMDEATKKRVCAGRMLLAGKRPAEVALAVGVARQTVYTWKARLNEGGIEALRRMCMGRLGQLDAGQLN' A
#
# COMPACT_ATOMS: atom_id res chain seq x y z
N MET A 1 -3.72 16.15 15.14
CA MET A 1 -2.99 15.87 13.88
C MET A 1 -3.59 14.61 13.28
N ALA A 2 -4.53 14.76 12.35
CA ALA A 2 -5.22 13.61 11.74
C ALA A 2 -4.22 12.81 10.90
N MET A 3 -4.10 11.50 11.12
CA MET A 3 -3.26 10.65 10.28
C MET A 3 -3.76 10.73 8.83
N ASP A 4 -2.86 11.00 7.89
CA ASP A 4 -3.16 11.07 6.47
C ASP A 4 -3.88 9.80 6.01
N GLU A 5 -4.96 9.94 5.24
CA GLU A 5 -5.73 8.82 4.70
C GLU A 5 -4.84 7.81 3.95
N ALA A 6 -3.79 8.30 3.30
CA ALA A 6 -2.78 7.47 2.65
C ALA A 6 -2.00 6.58 3.64
N THR A 7 -1.70 7.08 4.83
CA THR A 7 -1.03 6.32 5.90
C THR A 7 -1.95 5.24 6.46
N LYS A 8 -3.25 5.53 6.62
CA LYS A 8 -4.24 4.52 7.05
C LYS A 8 -4.37 3.38 6.03
N LYS A 9 -4.46 3.71 4.74
CA LYS A 9 -4.51 2.73 3.65
C LYS A 9 -3.27 1.82 3.66
N ARG A 10 -2.08 2.40 3.78
CA ARG A 10 -0.81 1.64 3.88
C ARG A 10 -0.82 0.63 5.03
N VAL A 11 -1.13 1.08 6.25
CA VAL A 11 -1.14 0.21 7.42
C VAL A 11 -2.19 -0.89 7.27
N CYS A 12 -3.37 -0.57 6.74
CA CYS A 12 -4.42 -1.56 6.48
C CYS A 12 -3.97 -2.63 5.49
N ALA A 13 -3.33 -2.20 4.38
CA ALA A 13 -2.79 -3.10 3.38
C ALA A 13 -1.66 -3.99 3.92
N GLY A 14 -0.74 -3.43 4.72
CA GLY A 14 0.30 -4.20 5.39
C GLY A 14 -0.29 -5.28 6.29
N ARG A 15 -1.34 -4.97 7.06
CA ARG A 15 -2.05 -5.96 7.91
C ARG A 15 -2.73 -7.05 7.07
N MET A 16 -3.35 -6.70 5.95
CA MET A 16 -3.97 -7.69 5.06
C MET A 16 -2.93 -8.60 4.39
N LEU A 17 -1.77 -8.05 4.00
CA LEU A 17 -0.66 -8.84 3.47
C LEU A 17 -0.09 -9.81 4.51
N LEU A 18 0.05 -9.37 5.78
CA LEU A 18 0.45 -10.25 6.88
C LEU A 18 -0.58 -11.35 7.16
N ALA A 19 -1.87 -11.08 6.96
CA ALA A 19 -2.92 -12.08 7.05
C ALA A 19 -2.94 -13.08 5.88
N GLY A 20 -1.95 -13.03 4.98
CA GLY A 20 -1.85 -13.92 3.83
C GLY A 20 -2.78 -13.56 2.67
N LYS A 21 -3.42 -12.38 2.68
CA LYS A 21 -4.25 -11.96 1.55
C LYS A 21 -3.39 -11.69 0.31
N ARG A 22 -3.95 -12.02 -0.86
CA ARG A 22 -3.30 -11.79 -2.15
C ARG A 22 -3.15 -10.28 -2.39
N PRO A 23 -2.02 -9.81 -2.95
CA PRO A 23 -1.78 -8.39 -3.20
C PRO A 23 -2.84 -7.74 -4.10
N ALA A 24 -3.47 -8.51 -4.99
CA ALA A 24 -4.59 -8.09 -5.82
C ALA A 24 -5.85 -7.73 -5.02
N GLU A 25 -6.23 -8.56 -4.04
CA GLU A 25 -7.38 -8.33 -3.16
C GLU A 25 -7.15 -7.14 -2.26
N VAL A 26 -5.91 -7.02 -1.77
CA VAL A 26 -5.49 -5.87 -0.98
C VAL A 26 -5.63 -4.60 -1.80
N ALA A 27 -5.12 -4.56 -3.04
CA ALA A 27 -5.21 -3.41 -3.94
C ALA A 27 -6.65 -2.90 -4.11
N LEU A 28 -7.60 -3.82 -4.32
CA LEU A 28 -9.02 -3.51 -4.44
C LEU A 28 -9.60 -2.97 -3.13
N ALA A 29 -9.26 -3.58 -1.99
CA ALA A 29 -9.77 -3.17 -0.68
C ALA A 29 -9.29 -1.77 -0.24
N VAL A 30 -8.09 -1.36 -0.62
CA VAL A 30 -7.55 -0.01 -0.32
C VAL A 30 -7.75 1.01 -1.45
N GLY A 31 -8.18 0.57 -2.63
CA GLY A 31 -8.34 1.41 -3.81
C GLY A 31 -7.01 1.95 -4.32
N VAL A 32 -5.99 1.09 -4.45
CA VAL A 32 -4.67 1.44 -4.98
C VAL A 32 -4.28 0.49 -6.12
N ALA A 33 -3.36 0.91 -6.98
CA ALA A 33 -2.82 0.05 -8.03
C ALA A 33 -2.13 -1.21 -7.46
N ARG A 34 -2.19 -2.32 -8.21
CA ARG A 34 -1.55 -3.59 -7.82
C ARG A 34 -0.05 -3.45 -7.60
N GLN A 35 0.61 -2.65 -8.45
CA GLN A 35 2.06 -2.40 -8.35
C GLN A 35 2.44 -1.74 -7.03
N THR A 36 1.60 -0.82 -6.53
CA THR A 36 1.77 -0.20 -5.22
C THR A 36 1.77 -1.26 -4.11
N VAL A 37 0.88 -2.26 -4.18
CA VAL A 37 0.82 -3.32 -3.17
C VAL A 37 2.05 -4.23 -3.22
N TYR A 38 2.61 -4.50 -4.39
CA TYR A 38 3.88 -5.24 -4.50
C TYR A 38 5.04 -4.47 -3.85
N THR A 39 5.13 -3.16 -4.08
CA THR A 39 6.10 -2.30 -3.41
C THR A 39 5.90 -2.30 -1.90
N TRP A 40 4.65 -2.22 -1.43
CA TRP A 40 4.33 -2.31 -0.01
C TRP A 40 4.71 -3.66 0.59
N LYS A 41 4.51 -4.76 -0.13
CA LYS A 41 4.93 -6.10 0.29
C LYS A 41 6.44 -6.21 0.41
N ALA A 42 7.21 -5.68 -0.54
CA ALA A 42 8.67 -5.66 -0.47
C ALA A 42 9.15 -4.88 0.76
N ARG A 43 8.62 -3.67 0.96
CA ARG A 43 8.96 -2.83 2.12
C ARG A 43 8.54 -3.44 3.46
N LEU A 44 7.37 -4.07 3.49
CA LEU A 44 6.89 -4.81 4.65
C LEU A 44 7.84 -5.96 5.02
N ASN A 45 8.39 -6.65 4.02
CA ASN A 45 9.38 -7.72 4.24
C ASN A 45 10.73 -7.17 4.72
N GLU A 46 11.12 -5.96 4.31
CA GLU A 46 12.38 -5.32 4.73
C GLU A 46 12.33 -4.76 6.17
N GLY A 47 11.22 -4.15 6.58
CA GLY A 47 11.17 -3.42 7.86
C GLY A 47 9.79 -3.36 8.53
N GLY A 48 8.88 -4.25 8.13
CA GLY A 48 7.57 -4.38 8.77
C GLY A 48 6.65 -3.17 8.58
N ILE A 49 5.66 -3.09 9.47
CA ILE A 49 4.62 -2.05 9.43
C ILE A 49 5.20 -0.66 9.73
N GLU A 50 6.26 -0.57 10.52
CA GLU A 50 6.95 0.68 10.85
C GLU A 50 7.63 1.29 9.61
N ALA A 51 8.31 0.46 8.80
CA ALA A 51 8.88 0.89 7.53
C ALA A 51 7.78 1.36 6.56
N LEU A 52 6.65 0.66 6.54
CA LEU A 52 5.49 1.02 5.73
C LEU A 52 4.84 2.34 6.19
N ARG A 53 4.85 2.62 7.50
CA ARG A 53 4.33 3.86 8.10
C ARG A 53 5.24 5.05 7.84
N ARG A 54 6.56 4.85 7.89
CA ARG A 54 7.56 5.91 7.60
C ARG A 54 7.68 6.19 6.10
N MET A 55 7.20 5.29 5.25
CA MET A 55 7.15 5.48 3.79
C MET A 55 6.16 6.58 3.40
N CYS A 56 6.65 7.81 3.30
CA CYS A 56 5.90 8.92 2.71
C CYS A 56 6.03 8.83 1.18
N MET A 57 5.01 8.28 0.49
CA MET A 57 4.93 8.37 -0.98
C MET A 57 4.46 9.78 -1.37
N GLY A 58 5.28 10.79 -1.10
CA GLY A 58 5.01 12.19 -1.45
C GLY A 58 5.31 12.53 -2.91
N ARG A 59 5.92 11.62 -3.69
CA ARG A 59 6.34 11.90 -5.07
C ARG A 59 6.49 10.65 -5.94
N LEU A 60 5.57 9.71 -5.82
CA LEU A 60 5.28 8.76 -6.90
C LEU A 60 3.81 8.97 -7.27
N GLY A 61 3.54 10.16 -7.83
CA GLY A 61 2.24 10.54 -8.33
C GLY A 61 1.88 9.75 -9.59
N GLN A 62 0.60 9.44 -9.72
CA GLN A 62 -0.14 9.31 -10.98
C GLN A 62 0.12 8.14 -11.93
N LEU A 63 1.04 7.21 -11.64
CA LEU A 63 1.11 6.00 -12.47
C LEU A 63 0.04 5.00 -12.01
N ASP A 64 -0.96 4.86 -12.88
CA ASP A 64 -1.93 3.76 -12.92
C ASP A 64 -3.18 3.87 -12.02
N ALA A 65 -3.88 5.01 -12.08
CA ALA A 65 -5.34 5.04 -11.88
C ALA A 65 -6.10 5.07 -13.21
N GLY A 66 -5.42 4.79 -14.33
CA GLY A 66 -5.91 5.09 -15.69
C GLY A 66 -5.59 4.05 -16.76
N GLN A 67 -5.40 2.77 -16.45
CA GLN A 67 -5.35 1.75 -17.50
C GLN A 67 -5.94 0.40 -17.09
N LEU A 68 -7.26 0.32 -17.14
CA LEU A 68 -7.99 -0.90 -17.46
C LEU A 68 -9.02 -0.52 -18.53
N ASN A 69 -8.58 -0.48 -19.79
CA ASN A 69 -9.45 -0.58 -20.97
C ASN A 69 -8.91 -1.70 -21.85
#